data_AF-F3QHZ2-F1
#
_entry.id   AF-F3QHZ2-F1
#
_cell.length_a   1.000
_cell.length_b   1.000
_cell.length_c   1.000
_cell.angle_alpha   90.00
_cell.angle_beta   90.00
_cell.angle_gamma   90.00
#
_symmetry.space_group_name_H-M   'P 1'
#
loop_
_entity.id
_entity.type
_entity.pdbx_description
1 polymer ?
#
loop_
_entity_poly.entity_id
_entity_poly.type
_entity_poly.pdbx_seq_one_letter_code
_entity_poly.pdbx_strand_id
1 'polypeptide(L)'
;MAYPKSPAIALWNPVWTVIWSYIFTPVFGAFLQRTNWSEMGERDRTANSNMWMVLGLVFMFGYLILEPWLPESNYENFYFLGSYTLFYAAWVIFDGWAQVPFVRDRYGDNYHHRLWGKPIMLGAGGLVLWMMMSLTYVIGIITLFPDVLPPQLPPKP
;
A
#
# COMPACT_ATOMS: atom_id res chain seq x y z
N MET A 1 -6.14 -39.46 -24.62
CA MET A 1 -5.37 -39.04 -23.43
C MET A 1 -5.80 -37.64 -23.07
N ALA A 2 -6.30 -37.43 -21.86
CA ALA A 2 -6.64 -36.09 -21.37
C ALA A 2 -5.36 -35.40 -20.90
N TYR A 3 -5.09 -34.19 -21.38
CA TYR A 3 -4.05 -33.34 -20.80
C TYR A 3 -4.38 -33.06 -19.32
N PRO A 4 -3.39 -33.12 -18.40
CA PRO A 4 -3.64 -32.86 -16.99
C PRO A 4 -4.17 -31.43 -16.79
N LYS A 5 -5.17 -31.28 -15.90
CA LYS A 5 -5.87 -30.01 -15.65
C LYS A 5 -5.15 -29.13 -14.62
N SER A 6 -4.87 -27.90 -15.06
CA SER A 6 -4.45 -26.65 -14.40
C SER A 6 -2.94 -26.30 -14.30
N PRO A 7 -2.61 -25.01 -14.51
CA PRO A 7 -1.41 -24.51 -15.21
C PRO A 7 -0.28 -24.13 -14.24
N ALA A 8 0.94 -24.00 -14.72
CA ALA A 8 2.15 -23.99 -13.89
C ALA A 8 2.31 -22.80 -12.90
N ILE A 9 1.45 -21.77 -12.88
CA ILE A 9 1.60 -20.59 -12.02
C ILE A 9 0.24 -20.09 -11.52
N ALA A 10 0.16 -19.79 -10.22
CA ALA A 10 -1.00 -19.17 -9.59
C ALA A 10 -0.71 -17.70 -9.25
N LEU A 11 -1.60 -16.78 -9.63
CA LEU A 11 -1.42 -15.33 -9.44
C LEU A 11 -2.69 -14.68 -8.87
N TRP A 12 -2.54 -13.57 -8.16
CA TRP A 12 -3.66 -12.65 -7.94
C TRP A 12 -3.88 -11.80 -9.18
N ASN A 13 -5.14 -11.52 -9.51
CA ASN A 13 -5.45 -10.66 -10.64
C ASN A 13 -4.82 -9.26 -10.42
N PRO A 14 -4.01 -8.75 -11.38
CA PRO A 14 -3.26 -7.52 -11.18
C PRO A 14 -4.15 -6.26 -11.16
N VAL A 15 -5.27 -6.26 -11.88
CA VAL A 15 -6.25 -5.15 -11.84
C VAL A 15 -6.87 -5.05 -10.45
N TRP A 16 -7.34 -6.17 -9.91
CA TRP A 16 -7.88 -6.22 -8.55
C TRP A 16 -6.83 -5.87 -7.50
N THR A 17 -5.57 -6.24 -7.72
CA THR A 17 -4.46 -5.86 -6.84
C THR A 17 -4.37 -4.33 -6.75
N VAL A 18 -4.39 -3.62 -7.88
CA VAL A 18 -4.38 -2.14 -7.90
C VAL A 18 -5.59 -1.56 -7.18
N ILE A 19 -6.81 -2.04 -7.46
CA ILE A 19 -8.05 -1.56 -6.82
C ILE A 19 -8.00 -1.71 -5.30
N TRP A 20 -7.66 -2.90 -4.81
CA TRP A 20 -7.57 -3.17 -3.37
C TRP A 20 -6.46 -2.36 -2.70
N SER A 21 -5.42 -1.97 -3.43
CA SER A 21 -4.33 -1.17 -2.90
C SER A 21 -4.73 0.26 -2.59
N TYR A 22 -5.70 0.82 -3.31
CA TYR A 22 -6.23 2.14 -2.95
C TYR A 22 -6.98 2.08 -1.61
N ILE A 23 -7.73 0.99 -1.39
CA ILE A 23 -8.54 0.79 -0.18
C ILE A 23 -7.67 0.46 1.04
N PHE A 24 -6.69 -0.42 0.87
CA PHE A 24 -5.79 -0.80 1.95
C PHE A 24 -4.59 0.12 2.02
N THR A 25 -3.58 -0.13 1.18
CA THR A 25 -2.38 0.70 1.04
C THR A 25 -1.65 0.34 -0.27
N PRO A 26 -0.83 1.25 -0.82
CA PRO A 26 0.18 0.91 -1.81
C PRO A 26 1.15 -0.20 -1.36
N VAL A 27 1.43 -0.32 -0.05
CA VAL A 27 2.26 -1.40 0.53
C VAL A 27 1.63 -2.77 0.27
N PHE A 28 0.32 -2.88 0.50
CA PHE A 28 -0.45 -4.10 0.22
C PHE A 28 -0.33 -4.50 -1.26
N GLY A 29 -0.51 -3.54 -2.17
CA GLY A 29 -0.38 -3.75 -3.61
C GLY A 29 1.00 -4.23 -4.01
N ALA A 30 2.02 -3.49 -3.60
CA ALA A 30 3.41 -3.79 -3.91
C ALA A 30 3.82 -5.17 -3.37
N PHE A 31 3.34 -5.58 -2.19
CA PHE A 31 3.56 -6.92 -1.65
C PHE A 31 2.94 -8.03 -2.52
N LEU A 32 1.68 -7.86 -2.95
CA LEU A 32 1.02 -8.84 -3.82
C LEU A 32 1.66 -8.90 -5.20
N GLN A 33 1.98 -7.75 -5.79
CA GLN A 33 2.62 -7.71 -7.10
C GLN A 33 4.03 -8.25 -7.06
N ARG A 34 4.82 -7.97 -6.01
CA ARG A 34 6.11 -8.62 -5.74
C ARG A 34 5.97 -10.13 -5.75
N THR A 35 4.97 -10.67 -5.06
CA THR A 35 4.74 -12.11 -5.00
C THR A 35 4.39 -12.66 -6.38
N ASN A 36 3.47 -12.02 -7.10
CA ASN A 36 3.14 -12.39 -8.48
C ASN A 36 4.37 -12.36 -9.41
N TRP A 37 5.21 -11.34 -9.34
CA TRP A 37 6.45 -11.25 -10.13
C TRP A 37 7.42 -12.38 -9.81
N SER A 38 7.57 -12.71 -8.53
CA SER A 38 8.42 -13.80 -8.07
C SER A 38 7.94 -15.14 -8.61
N GLU A 39 6.63 -15.38 -8.61
CA GLU A 39 6.01 -16.60 -9.14
C GLU A 39 6.18 -16.72 -10.67
N MET A 40 6.23 -15.58 -11.38
CA MET A 40 6.54 -15.53 -12.82
C MET A 40 8.04 -15.64 -13.12
N GLY A 41 8.91 -15.65 -12.11
CA GLY A 41 10.38 -15.70 -12.27
C GLY A 41 11.01 -14.35 -12.66
N GLU A 42 10.26 -13.25 -12.60
CA GLU A 42 10.70 -11.92 -13.02
C GLU A 42 11.44 -11.19 -11.88
N ARG A 43 12.73 -11.48 -11.72
CA ARG A 43 13.55 -11.02 -10.57
C ARG A 43 13.64 -9.50 -10.46
N ASP A 44 13.91 -8.79 -11.56
CA ASP A 44 14.08 -7.33 -11.52
C ASP A 44 12.77 -6.63 -11.15
N ARG A 45 11.64 -7.13 -11.67
CA ARG A 45 10.30 -6.61 -11.34
C ARG A 45 9.91 -6.94 -9.90
N THR A 46 10.30 -8.13 -9.42
CA THR A 46 10.14 -8.50 -8.01
C THR A 46 10.89 -7.53 -7.09
N ALA A 47 12.13 -7.17 -7.45
CA ALA A 47 12.93 -6.21 -6.71
C ALA A 47 12.30 -4.80 -6.75
N ASN A 48 11.79 -4.38 -7.90
CA ASN A 48 11.09 -3.09 -8.05
C ASN A 48 9.84 -3.01 -7.16
N SER A 49 8.97 -4.01 -7.20
CA SER A 49 7.80 -4.03 -6.30
C SER A 49 8.20 -4.17 -4.83
N ASN A 50 9.31 -4.84 -4.51
CA ASN A 50 9.85 -4.84 -3.14
C ASN A 50 10.30 -3.43 -2.71
N MET A 51 10.98 -2.67 -3.58
CA MET A 51 11.34 -1.29 -3.31
C MET A 51 10.09 -0.45 -3.02
N TRP A 52 9.04 -0.55 -3.85
CA TRP A 52 7.78 0.17 -3.61
C TRP A 52 7.08 -0.22 -2.31
N MET A 53 7.14 -1.50 -1.93
CA MET A 53 6.63 -1.97 -0.64
C MET A 53 7.39 -1.30 0.51
N VAL A 54 8.73 -1.24 0.44
CA VAL A 54 9.57 -0.57 1.45
C VAL A 54 9.33 0.93 1.47
N LEU A 55 9.28 1.60 0.32
CA LEU A 55 8.97 3.03 0.21
C LEU A 55 7.60 3.35 0.79
N GLY A 56 6.60 2.49 0.56
CA GLY A 56 5.27 2.65 1.15
C GLY A 56 5.28 2.52 2.66
N LEU A 57 6.07 1.59 3.22
CA LEU A 57 6.26 1.48 4.67
C LEU A 57 6.94 2.73 5.23
N VAL A 58 8.01 3.21 4.59
CA VAL A 58 8.70 4.45 4.96
C VAL A 58 7.75 5.64 4.90
N PHE A 59 6.91 5.73 3.87
CA PHE A 59 5.90 6.77 3.76
C PHE A 59 4.87 6.69 4.91
N MET A 60 4.29 5.51 5.17
CA MET A 60 3.26 5.34 6.20
C MET A 60 3.77 5.64 7.61
N PHE A 61 4.97 5.14 7.96
CA PHE A 61 5.56 5.38 9.28
C PHE A 61 6.23 6.74 9.38
N GLY A 62 6.81 7.24 8.28
CA GLY A 62 7.35 8.59 8.21
C GLY A 62 6.25 9.64 8.40
N TYR A 63 5.11 9.47 7.73
CA TYR A 63 3.95 10.35 7.95
C TYR A 63 3.50 10.30 9.39
N LEU A 64 3.34 9.09 9.97
CA LEU A 64 2.95 8.94 11.38
C LEU A 64 3.88 9.71 12.32
N ILE A 65 5.20 9.61 12.12
CA ILE A 65 6.18 10.30 12.96
C ILE A 65 6.16 11.82 12.71
N LEU A 66 5.90 12.28 11.49
CA LEU A 66 5.99 13.71 11.15
C LEU A 66 4.68 14.46 11.39
N GLU A 67 3.54 13.77 11.42
CA GLU A 67 2.20 14.35 11.52
C GLU A 67 2.05 15.40 12.62
N PRO A 68 2.52 15.19 13.88
CA PRO A 68 2.36 16.18 14.94
C PRO A 68 3.09 17.51 14.71
N TRP A 69 4.04 17.55 13.76
CA TRP A 69 4.84 18.71 13.42
C TRP A 69 4.50 19.30 12.05
N LEU A 70 3.49 18.77 11.36
CA LEU A 70 3.00 19.38 10.13
C LEU A 70 2.37 20.75 10.43
N PRO A 71 2.60 21.76 9.57
CA PRO A 71 2.10 23.11 9.81
C PRO A 71 0.57 23.13 9.76
N GLU A 72 -0.06 23.83 10.70
CA GLU A 72 -1.51 24.03 10.64
C GLU A 72 -1.89 24.84 9.39
N SER A 73 -2.98 24.44 8.74
CA SER A 73 -3.47 25.15 7.56
C SER A 73 -4.94 24.87 7.28
N ASN A 74 -5.55 25.62 6.35
CA ASN A 74 -6.90 25.34 5.87
C ASN A 74 -7.05 23.99 5.17
N TYR A 75 -5.95 23.30 4.87
CA TYR A 75 -5.93 22.03 4.16
C TYR A 75 -5.31 20.89 4.97
N GLU A 76 -5.07 21.06 6.27
CA GLU A 76 -4.41 20.07 7.13
C GLU A 76 -5.13 18.70 7.12
N ASN A 77 -6.46 18.70 7.08
CA ASN A 77 -7.29 17.48 6.95
C ASN A 77 -7.02 16.70 5.66
N PHE A 78 -6.41 17.34 4.64
CA PHE A 78 -6.06 16.73 3.37
C PHE A 78 -4.58 16.32 3.27
N TYR A 79 -3.74 16.58 4.27
CA TYR A 79 -2.32 16.24 4.19
C TYR A 79 -2.10 14.74 4.01
N PHE A 80 -2.74 13.91 4.84
CA PHE A 80 -2.64 12.47 4.71
C PHE A 80 -3.26 12.00 3.39
N LEU A 81 -4.54 12.32 3.15
CA LEU A 81 -5.26 11.82 1.98
C LEU A 81 -4.62 12.28 0.67
N GLY A 82 -4.18 13.54 0.59
CA GLY A 82 -3.51 14.12 -0.57
C GLY A 82 -2.16 13.45 -0.83
N SER A 83 -1.29 13.36 0.19
CA SER A 83 0.01 12.70 0.05
C SER A 83 -0.12 11.19 -0.24
N TYR A 84 -1.07 10.51 0.39
CA TYR A 84 -1.41 9.11 0.13
C TYR A 84 -1.87 8.92 -1.32
N THR A 85 -2.76 9.79 -1.82
CA THR A 85 -3.26 9.73 -3.20
C THR A 85 -2.13 9.95 -4.20
N LEU A 86 -1.24 10.92 -3.94
CA LEU A 86 -0.06 11.16 -4.78
C LEU A 86 0.90 9.96 -4.76
N PHE A 87 1.18 9.40 -3.59
CA PHE A 87 2.03 8.21 -3.47
C PHE A 87 1.42 7.01 -4.18
N TYR A 88 0.12 6.77 -4.00
CA TYR A 88 -0.61 5.72 -4.70
C TYR A 88 -0.55 5.91 -6.22
N ALA A 89 -0.83 7.12 -6.71
CA ALA A 89 -0.77 7.43 -8.14
C ALA A 89 0.64 7.19 -8.71
N ALA A 90 1.69 7.63 -7.99
CA ALA A 90 3.07 7.36 -8.38
C ALA A 90 3.35 5.85 -8.45
N TRP A 91 2.99 5.09 -7.42
CA TRP A 91 3.15 3.64 -7.43
C TRP A 91 2.41 2.98 -8.62
N VAL A 92 1.16 3.37 -8.87
CA VAL A 92 0.38 2.85 -10.01
C VAL A 92 1.07 3.12 -11.34
N ILE A 93 1.53 4.34 -11.57
CA ILE A 93 2.17 4.75 -12.83
C ILE A 93 3.50 4.03 -13.05
N PHE A 94 4.33 3.92 -12.02
CA PHE A 94 5.71 3.44 -12.16
C PHE A 94 5.88 1.93 -11.95
N ASP A 95 4.96 1.23 -11.28
CA ASP A 95 5.05 -0.21 -11.02
C ASP A 95 3.70 -0.92 -11.09
N GLY A 96 2.70 -0.41 -10.37
CA GLY A 96 1.39 -1.03 -10.18
C GLY A 96 0.69 -1.45 -11.48
N TRP A 97 0.73 -0.59 -12.50
CA TRP A 97 0.06 -0.86 -13.77
C TRP A 97 0.86 -1.79 -14.69
N ALA A 98 2.17 -1.94 -14.48
CA ALA A 98 3.04 -2.71 -15.38
C ALA A 98 2.73 -4.21 -15.39
N GLN A 99 2.17 -4.75 -14.30
CA GLN A 99 1.82 -6.17 -14.20
C GLN A 99 0.57 -6.54 -15.02
N VAL A 100 -0.34 -5.59 -15.26
CA VAL A 100 -1.60 -5.83 -15.97
C VAL A 100 -1.38 -6.30 -17.42
N PRO A 101 -0.70 -5.53 -18.30
CA PRO A 101 -0.45 -5.98 -19.66
C PRO A 101 0.46 -7.20 -19.69
N PHE A 102 1.43 -7.31 -18.78
CA PHE A 102 2.33 -8.46 -18.74
C PHE A 102 1.59 -9.78 -18.52
N VAL A 103 0.71 -9.84 -17.51
CA VAL A 103 -0.07 -11.05 -17.22
C VAL A 103 -1.04 -11.35 -18.35
N ARG A 104 -1.71 -10.32 -18.88
CA ARG A 104 -2.62 -10.46 -20.03
C ARG A 104 -1.90 -11.04 -21.25
N ASP A 105 -0.74 -10.51 -21.60
CA ASP A 105 -0.05 -10.87 -22.84
C ASP A 105 0.67 -12.22 -22.71
N ARG A 106 1.17 -12.59 -21.52
CA ARG A 106 1.91 -13.85 -21.30
C ARG A 106 1.02 -15.03 -20.92
N TYR A 107 -0.05 -14.79 -20.15
CA TYR A 107 -0.90 -15.85 -19.60
C TYR A 107 -2.36 -15.73 -20.04
N GLY A 108 -2.86 -14.54 -20.36
CA GLY A 108 -4.29 -14.33 -20.62
C GLY A 108 -5.12 -14.81 -19.44
N ASP A 109 -6.11 -15.67 -19.70
CA ASP A 109 -6.93 -16.34 -18.68
C ASP A 109 -6.34 -17.69 -18.23
N ASN A 110 -5.20 -18.11 -18.78
CA ASN A 110 -4.58 -19.41 -18.53
C ASN A 110 -3.64 -19.38 -17.30
N TYR A 111 -4.15 -18.91 -16.16
CA TYR A 111 -3.46 -19.00 -14.87
C TYR A 111 -4.45 -19.33 -13.75
N HIS A 112 -3.95 -19.90 -12.65
CA HIS A 112 -4.81 -20.16 -11.51
C HIS A 112 -5.02 -18.88 -10.70
N HIS A 113 -6.27 -18.45 -10.56
CA HIS A 113 -6.60 -17.28 -9.74
C HIS A 113 -6.46 -17.61 -8.26
N ARG A 114 -5.49 -16.97 -7.59
CA ARG A 114 -5.31 -17.11 -6.14
C ARG A 114 -6.51 -16.54 -5.39
N LEU A 115 -6.86 -17.22 -4.30
CA LEU A 115 -7.90 -16.75 -3.38
C LEU A 115 -7.47 -15.46 -2.66
N TRP A 116 -8.45 -14.61 -2.38
CA TRP A 116 -8.23 -13.29 -1.77
C TRP A 116 -8.34 -13.27 -0.25
N GLY A 117 -8.88 -14.32 0.38
CA GLY A 117 -9.18 -14.32 1.82
C GLY A 117 -7.99 -13.94 2.71
N LYS A 118 -6.85 -14.63 2.54
CA LYS A 118 -5.63 -14.33 3.31
C LYS A 118 -5.08 -12.92 3.05
N PRO A 119 -4.87 -12.48 1.79
CA PRO A 119 -4.49 -11.10 1.51
C PRO A 119 -5.41 -10.07 2.14
N ILE A 120 -6.73 -10.19 1.95
CA ILE A 120 -7.69 -9.21 2.46
C ILE A 120 -7.63 -9.16 4.00
N MET A 121 -7.53 -10.30 4.68
CA MET A 121 -7.33 -10.33 6.13
C MET A 121 -6.05 -9.63 6.57
N LEU A 122 -4.94 -9.84 5.86
CA LEU A 122 -3.66 -9.18 6.15
C LEU A 122 -3.72 -7.67 5.87
N GLY A 123 -4.36 -7.25 4.77
CA GLY A 123 -4.55 -5.85 4.42
C GLY A 123 -5.42 -5.12 5.44
N ALA A 124 -6.57 -5.71 5.78
CA ALA A 124 -7.48 -5.15 6.79
C ALA A 124 -6.84 -5.13 8.18
N GLY A 125 -6.24 -6.24 8.61
CA GLY A 125 -5.56 -6.33 9.90
C GLY A 125 -4.37 -5.37 10.02
N GLY A 126 -3.58 -5.23 8.96
CA GLY A 126 -2.48 -4.28 8.90
C GLY A 126 -2.95 -2.82 8.98
N LEU A 127 -4.04 -2.50 8.28
CA LEU A 127 -4.63 -1.16 8.34
C LEU A 127 -5.17 -0.83 9.74
N VAL A 128 -5.91 -1.76 10.36
CA VAL A 128 -6.42 -1.61 11.73
C VAL A 128 -5.27 -1.45 12.72
N LEU A 129 -4.24 -2.28 12.62
CA LEU A 129 -3.07 -2.19 13.48
C LEU A 129 -2.36 -0.83 13.33
N TRP A 130 -2.19 -0.36 12.09
CA TRP A 130 -1.59 0.95 11.82
C TRP A 130 -2.44 2.09 12.41
N MET A 131 -3.76 2.05 12.27
CA MET A 131 -4.66 3.03 12.88
C MET A 131 -4.57 3.03 14.40
N MET A 132 -4.52 1.85 15.04
CA MET A 132 -4.35 1.73 16.49
C MET A 132 -3.01 2.30 16.96
N MET A 133 -1.91 2.01 16.24
CA MET A 133 -0.60 2.57 16.54
C MET A 133 -0.58 4.08 16.36
N SER A 134 -1.20 4.58 15.28
CA SER A 134 -1.30 6.02 14.99
C SER A 134 -2.01 6.77 16.09
N LEU A 135 -3.21 6.32 16.46
CA LEU A 135 -3.98 6.92 17.55
C LEU A 135 -3.21 6.90 18.87
N THR A 136 -2.59 5.76 19.21
CA THR A 136 -1.80 5.62 20.44
C THR A 136 -0.60 6.56 20.45
N TYR A 137 0.11 6.68 19.33
CA TYR A 137 1.27 7.56 19.19
C TYR A 137 0.88 9.03 19.36
N VAL A 138 -0.15 9.49 18.66
CA VAL A 138 -0.62 10.88 18.73
C VAL A 138 -1.08 11.23 20.14
N ILE A 139 -1.88 10.37 20.79
CA ILE A 139 -2.29 10.57 22.19
C ILE A 139 -1.07 10.59 23.10
N GLY A 140 -0.11 9.69 22.91
CA GLY A 140 1.12 9.64 23.70
C GLY A 140 1.94 10.92 23.61
N ILE A 141 2.13 11.46 22.40
CA ILE A 141 2.83 12.73 22.20
C ILE A 141 2.09 13.88 22.89
N ILE A 142 0.78 14.02 22.68
CA ILE A 142 -0.02 15.11 23.25
C ILE A 142 -0.03 15.06 24.79
N THR A 143 -0.12 13.86 25.37
CA THR A 143 -0.28 13.69 26.82
C THR A 143 1.03 13.68 27.59
N LEU A 144 2.11 13.13 27.00
CA LEU A 144 3.39 12.94 27.70
C LEU A 144 4.43 14.00 27.31
N PHE A 145 4.31 14.60 26.13
CA PHE A 145 5.29 15.54 25.59
C PHE A 145 4.63 16.79 24.96
N PRO A 146 3.71 17.48 25.64
CA PRO A 146 3.01 18.63 25.06
C PRO A 146 3.98 19.75 24.61
N ASP A 147 5.10 19.92 25.31
CA ASP A 147 6.07 21.00 25.05
C ASP A 147 6.89 20.82 23.76
N VAL A 148 6.84 19.63 23.12
CA VAL A 148 7.56 19.38 21.85
C VAL A 148 6.72 19.69 20.62
N LEU A 149 5.43 19.95 20.82
CA LEU A 149 4.50 20.28 19.73
C LEU A 149 4.65 21.74 19.30
N PRO A 150 4.45 22.04 18.01
CA PRO A 150 4.42 23.42 17.55
C PRO A 150 3.28 24.20 18.23
N PRO A 151 3.41 25.53 18.40
CA PRO A 151 2.33 26.36 18.95
C PRO A 151 1.07 26.23 18.10
N GLN A 152 -0.07 25.94 18.74
CA GLN A 152 -1.35 25.86 18.05
C GLN A 152 -1.79 27.24 17.55
N LEU A 153 -2.40 27.31 16.37
CA LEU A 153 -3.02 28.55 15.93
C LEU A 153 -4.16 28.93 16.87
N PRO A 154 -4.43 30.24 17.04
CA PRO A 154 -5.63 30.66 17.74
C PRO A 154 -6.87 30.02 17.09
N PRO A 155 -7.89 29.66 17.89
CA PRO A 155 -9.11 29.06 17.36
C PRO A 155 -9.70 29.94 16.26
N LYS A 156 -10.12 29.30 15.16
CA LYS A 156 -10.77 30.01 14.05
C LYS A 156 -12.05 30.69 14.57
N PRO A 157 -12.34 31.94 14.15
CA PRO A 157 -13.52 32.69 14.57
C PRO A 157 -14.82 32.02 14.13
#